data_AF-A0A7C1GHG6-F1
#
_entry.id   AF-A0A7C1GHG6-F1
#
_cell.length_a   1.000
_cell.length_b   1.000
_cell.length_c   1.000
_cell.angle_alpha   90.00
_cell.angle_beta   90.00
_cell.angle_gamma   90.00
#
_symmetry.space_group_name_H-M   'P 1'
#
loop_
_entity.id
_entity.type
_entity.pdbx_description
1 polymer ?
#
loop_
_entity_poly.entity_id
_entity_poly.type
_entity_poly.pdbx_seq_one_letter_code
_entity_poly.pdbx_strand_id
1 'polypeptide(L)'
;MERGGNEGTRAIIVYRRDPFEESNLNELKSLAEAAGYEVVGSIEQARRPHPRYHIGPGKAKELAQMVRDLKAERVIFGNELKIVQVYNLAKLVGVEVIDRLQLILEIFVRRASTKEAKLQIELARLQYELANAREKVKLAKMGEQPGFHGLGKYEADVYYETVRRQVHKIQEKLKEIRRTRRLHRDRRAELGFPTISLAGYTNSGKSTLFNTLTNENVPVDSRVFTTLSTTTRAINVFGEKMLITDTVGFIDRLPITLIEAFHSTLEETIFSDLILLVVDVSEPLNSILRKLSASLETIWEIGATGIPIIGVLNKIDLLSSRELYEKTMRLKKI
;
A
#
# COMPACT_ATOMS: atom_id res chain seq x y z
N MET A 1 32.17 25.17 3.12
CA MET A 1 31.54 24.66 4.35
C MET A 1 30.46 23.69 3.92
N GLU A 2 30.82 22.41 3.94
CA GLU A 2 29.93 21.29 3.62
C GLU A 2 28.91 21.11 4.75
N ARG A 3 27.62 21.16 4.41
CA ARG A 3 26.54 20.46 5.11
C ARG A 3 25.94 19.57 4.03
N GLY A 4 26.02 18.24 4.04
CA GLY A 4 26.00 17.31 5.15
C GLY A 4 24.72 16.50 5.00
N GLY A 5 24.84 15.25 4.54
CA GLY A 5 23.85 14.17 4.70
C GLY A 5 22.51 14.34 3.98
N ASN A 6 22.13 13.34 3.19
CA ASN A 6 20.79 13.19 2.63
C ASN A 6 19.81 12.80 3.77
N GLU A 7 19.47 13.72 4.68
CA GLU A 7 18.54 13.49 5.79
C GLU A 7 17.10 13.49 5.26
N GLY A 8 16.39 12.37 5.46
CA GLY A 8 14.97 12.25 5.09
C GLY A 8 14.10 13.19 5.94
N THR A 9 12.91 13.54 5.43
CA THR A 9 11.96 14.38 6.19
C THR A 9 11.62 13.72 7.52
N ARG A 10 11.82 14.45 8.62
CA ARG A 10 11.65 13.91 9.98
C ARG A 10 10.17 13.79 10.31
N ALA A 11 9.74 12.58 10.68
CA ALA A 11 8.33 12.26 10.89
C ALA A 11 8.07 11.59 12.24
N ILE A 12 6.92 11.89 12.82
CA ILE A 12 6.37 11.14 13.96
C ILE A 12 5.26 10.24 13.46
N ILE A 13 5.33 8.95 13.78
CA ILE A 13 4.28 7.99 13.43
C ILE A 13 3.27 7.85 14.58
N VAL A 14 1.99 7.72 14.24
CA VAL A 14 0.90 7.58 15.21
C VAL A 14 0.04 6.39 14.83
N TYR A 15 -0.13 5.44 15.75
CA TYR A 15 -0.98 4.28 15.55
C TYR A 15 -2.06 4.18 16.63
N ARG A 16 -3.31 4.24 16.22
CA ARG A 16 -4.45 3.93 17.08
C ARG A 16 -4.90 2.51 16.74
N ARG A 17 -5.02 1.67 17.75
CA ARG A 17 -5.54 0.30 17.60
C ARG A 17 -6.79 0.10 18.42
N ASP A 18 -7.68 -0.76 17.97
CA ASP A 18 -8.83 -1.15 18.79
C ASP A 18 -8.38 -1.97 20.01
N PRO A 19 -9.16 -1.97 21.10
CA PRO A 19 -8.87 -2.85 22.23
C PRO A 19 -8.74 -4.30 21.73
N PHE A 20 -7.70 -5.01 22.20
CA PHE A 20 -7.37 -6.40 21.82
C PHE A 20 -6.79 -6.61 20.40
N GLU A 21 -6.66 -5.57 19.59
CA GLU A 21 -5.90 -5.64 18.34
C GLU A 21 -4.39 -5.67 18.63
N GLU A 22 -3.63 -6.46 17.87
CA GLU A 22 -2.16 -6.44 17.91
C GLU A 22 -1.61 -5.11 17.37
N SER A 23 -0.41 -4.71 17.82
CA SER A 23 0.22 -3.49 17.32
C SER A 23 0.79 -3.71 15.91
N ASN A 24 0.44 -2.84 14.97
CA ASN A 24 1.03 -2.76 13.63
C ASN A 24 2.00 -1.57 13.51
N LEU A 25 2.53 -1.06 14.63
CA LEU A 25 3.44 0.10 14.63
C LEU A 25 4.74 -0.17 13.85
N ASN A 26 5.25 -1.40 13.90
CA ASN A 26 6.44 -1.80 13.12
C ASN A 26 6.18 -1.83 11.60
N GLU A 27 4.98 -2.22 11.19
CA GLU A 27 4.57 -2.13 9.78
C GLU A 27 4.50 -0.66 9.35
N LEU A 28 3.87 0.19 10.17
CA LEU A 28 3.78 1.62 9.90
C LEU A 28 5.15 2.29 9.79
N LYS A 29 6.10 1.91 10.66
CA LYS A 29 7.48 2.37 10.59
C LYS A 29 8.13 1.98 9.27
N SER A 30 8.03 0.71 8.88
CA SER A 30 8.55 0.21 7.59
C SER A 30 7.94 0.95 6.38
N LEU A 31 6.65 1.28 6.44
CA LEU A 31 5.96 2.07 5.40
C LEU A 31 6.49 3.51 5.36
N ALA A 32 6.66 4.16 6.51
CA ALA A 32 7.21 5.52 6.59
C ALA A 32 8.64 5.58 6.03
N GLU A 33 9.49 4.63 6.39
CA GLU A 33 10.86 4.53 5.87
C GLU A 33 10.88 4.25 4.35
N ALA A 34 9.97 3.40 3.86
CA ALA A 34 9.80 3.16 2.42
C ALA A 34 9.34 4.40 1.65
N ALA A 35 8.59 5.30 2.30
CA ALA A 35 8.22 6.62 1.78
C ALA A 35 9.34 7.67 1.95
N GLY A 36 10.51 7.29 2.48
CA GLY A 36 11.67 8.16 2.64
C GLY A 36 11.60 9.10 3.85
N TYR A 37 10.75 8.80 4.83
CA TYR A 37 10.70 9.53 6.09
C TYR A 37 11.70 8.96 7.10
N GLU A 38 12.29 9.85 7.89
CA GLU A 38 13.05 9.48 9.07
C GLU A 38 12.10 9.46 10.28
N VAL A 39 11.82 8.27 10.83
CA VAL A 39 10.91 8.14 11.98
C VAL A 39 11.64 8.52 13.27
N VAL A 40 11.39 9.74 13.76
CA VAL A 40 12.07 10.30 14.95
C VAL A 40 11.30 10.04 16.25
N GLY A 41 10.03 9.65 16.16
CA GLY A 41 9.19 9.36 17.31
C GLY A 41 7.95 8.56 16.95
N SER A 42 7.31 7.95 17.94
CA SER A 42 6.10 7.16 17.75
C SER A 42 5.12 7.30 18.92
N ILE A 43 3.83 7.36 18.61
CA ILE A 43 2.75 7.30 19.60
C ILE A 43 1.82 6.15 19.25
N GLU A 44 1.54 5.29 20.24
CA GLU A 44 0.53 4.24 20.14
C GLU A 44 -0.58 4.45 21.19
N GLN A 45 -1.83 4.20 20.81
CA GLN A 45 -2.96 4.21 21.75
C GLN A 45 -4.00 3.14 21.42
N ALA A 46 -4.29 2.28 22.40
CA ALA A 46 -5.41 1.34 22.33
C ALA A 46 -6.70 2.04 22.75
N ARG A 47 -7.61 2.27 21.80
CA ARG A 47 -8.92 2.90 22.03
C ARG A 47 -9.82 2.82 20.80
N ARG A 48 -11.12 3.03 21.01
CA ARG A 48 -12.04 3.41 19.93
C ARG A 48 -11.68 4.80 19.35
N PRO A 49 -11.93 5.04 18.05
CA PRO A 49 -11.55 6.26 17.38
C PRO A 49 -12.24 7.50 17.98
N HIS A 50 -11.45 8.51 18.32
CA HIS A 50 -11.99 9.80 18.77
C HIS A 50 -12.52 10.60 17.57
N PRO A 51 -13.75 11.16 17.62
CA PRO A 51 -14.33 11.86 16.48
C PRO A 51 -13.49 13.05 15.98
N ARG A 52 -12.75 13.71 16.88
CA ARG A 52 -11.96 14.92 16.55
C ARG A 52 -10.51 14.67 16.14
N TYR A 53 -9.85 13.66 16.69
CA TYR A 53 -8.40 13.49 16.57
C TYR A 53 -7.98 12.06 16.26
N HIS A 54 -8.94 11.13 16.18
CA HIS A 54 -8.75 9.67 16.15
C HIS A 54 -8.11 9.07 17.42
N ILE A 55 -7.09 9.73 17.96
CA ILE A 55 -6.52 9.52 19.29
C ILE A 55 -7.18 10.42 20.35
N GLY A 56 -6.89 10.18 21.63
CA GLY A 56 -7.42 11.00 22.70
C GLY A 56 -6.85 12.41 22.76
N PRO A 57 -7.59 13.40 23.29
CA PRO A 57 -7.13 14.78 23.38
C PRO A 57 -5.83 14.92 24.20
N GLY A 58 -5.64 14.09 25.24
CA GLY A 58 -4.38 14.05 25.99
C GLY A 58 -3.19 13.61 25.12
N LYS A 59 -3.35 12.49 24.38
CA LYS A 59 -2.34 12.01 23.43
C LYS A 59 -2.12 12.98 22.26
N ALA A 60 -3.14 13.69 21.81
CA ALA A 60 -3.01 14.70 20.77
C ALA A 60 -2.16 15.91 21.24
N LYS A 61 -2.28 16.30 22.52
CA LYS A 61 -1.40 17.33 23.12
C LYS A 61 0.03 16.84 23.27
N GLU A 62 0.22 15.59 23.70
CA GLU A 62 1.53 14.93 23.77
C GLU A 62 2.20 14.89 22.40
N LEU A 63 1.44 14.54 21.34
CA LEU A 63 1.90 14.58 19.96
C LEU A 63 2.39 15.97 19.56
N ALA A 64 1.61 17.03 19.86
CA ALA A 64 2.00 18.40 19.52
C ALA A 64 3.28 18.83 20.26
N GLN A 65 3.48 18.38 21.50
CA GLN A 65 4.72 18.62 22.24
C GLN A 65 5.89 17.87 21.60
N MET A 66 5.72 16.59 21.28
CA MET A 66 6.73 15.76 20.63
C MET A 66 7.14 16.32 19.26
N VAL A 67 6.21 16.85 18.47
CA VAL A 67 6.50 17.51 17.18
C VAL A 67 7.44 18.70 17.38
N ARG A 68 7.24 19.52 18.41
CA ARG A 68 8.11 20.66 18.72
C ARG A 68 9.49 20.22 19.21
N ASP A 69 9.53 19.30 20.17
CA ASP A 69 10.77 18.86 20.82
C ASP A 69 11.67 18.13 19.84
N LEU A 70 11.09 17.25 19.03
CA LEU A 70 11.80 16.49 18.03
C LEU A 70 11.91 17.23 16.70
N LYS A 71 11.36 18.45 16.55
CA LYS A 71 11.31 19.21 15.29
C LYS A 71 10.89 18.35 14.10
N ALA A 72 9.81 17.59 14.27
CA ALA A 72 9.25 16.79 13.18
C ALA A 72 8.55 17.70 12.17
N GLU A 73 8.68 17.39 10.88
CA GLU A 73 8.07 18.13 9.77
C GLU A 73 6.78 17.47 9.26
N ARG A 74 6.57 16.20 9.62
CA ARG A 74 5.41 15.39 9.22
C ARG A 74 4.86 14.61 10.41
N VAL A 75 3.54 14.45 10.44
CA VAL A 75 2.88 13.45 11.29
C VAL A 75 2.19 12.42 10.40
N ILE A 76 2.44 11.14 10.66
CA ILE A 76 1.95 10.03 9.84
C ILE A 76 1.05 9.15 10.70
N PHE A 77 -0.25 9.10 10.38
CA PHE A 77 -1.19 8.20 11.04
C PHE A 77 -1.27 6.87 10.30
N GLY A 78 -1.08 5.74 11.01
CA GLY A 78 -1.24 4.41 10.43
C GLY A 78 -2.68 3.93 10.30
N ASN A 79 -3.64 4.83 10.48
CA ASN A 79 -5.06 4.60 10.27
C ASN A 79 -5.60 5.59 9.25
N GLU A 80 -6.71 5.24 8.60
CA GLU A 80 -7.48 6.22 7.82
C GLU A 80 -8.10 7.27 8.74
N LEU A 81 -8.06 8.53 8.29
CA LEU A 81 -8.58 9.67 9.01
C LEU A 81 -9.68 10.35 8.20
N LYS A 82 -10.70 10.85 8.90
CA LYS A 82 -11.65 11.80 8.30
C LYS A 82 -10.93 13.12 8.06
N ILE A 83 -11.32 13.84 7.01
CA ILE A 83 -10.69 15.12 6.68
C ILE A 83 -10.75 16.15 7.82
N VAL A 84 -11.84 16.14 8.60
CA VAL A 84 -11.99 16.99 9.80
C VAL A 84 -10.98 16.61 10.89
N GLN A 85 -10.63 15.33 11.03
CA GLN A 85 -9.60 14.90 11.98
C GLN A 85 -8.21 15.36 11.51
N VAL A 86 -7.91 15.21 10.22
CA VAL A 86 -6.65 15.70 9.62
C VAL A 86 -6.49 17.20 9.86
N TYR A 87 -7.52 18.00 9.56
CA TYR A 87 -7.51 19.45 9.79
C TYR A 87 -7.29 19.80 11.27
N ASN A 88 -8.03 19.17 12.18
CA ASN A 88 -7.91 19.44 13.62
C ASN A 88 -6.53 19.06 14.17
N LEU A 89 -5.96 17.94 13.70
CA LEU A 89 -4.62 17.52 14.08
C LEU A 89 -3.58 18.48 13.52
N ALA A 90 -3.63 18.83 12.23
CA ALA A 90 -2.70 19.78 11.60
C ALA A 90 -2.70 21.13 12.32
N LYS A 91 -3.89 21.62 12.70
CA LYS A 91 -4.04 22.83 13.53
C LYS A 91 -3.39 22.72 14.91
N LEU A 92 -3.48 21.54 15.53
CA LEU A 92 -2.94 21.31 16.87
C LEU A 92 -1.42 21.12 16.86
N VAL A 93 -0.90 20.39 15.87
CA VAL A 93 0.52 20.03 15.80
C VAL A 93 1.37 21.05 15.05
N GLY A 94 0.76 21.87 14.19
CA GLY A 94 1.46 22.91 13.41
C GLY A 94 2.23 22.40 12.19
N VAL A 95 2.10 21.12 11.84
CA VAL A 95 2.71 20.49 10.65
C VAL A 95 1.69 19.66 9.89
N GLU A 96 2.01 19.27 8.65
CA GLU A 96 1.10 18.49 7.83
C GLU A 96 0.92 17.07 8.40
N VAL A 97 -0.33 16.62 8.42
CA VAL A 97 -0.74 15.31 8.92
C VAL A 97 -1.21 14.50 7.73
N ILE A 98 -0.64 13.31 7.55
CA ILE A 98 -1.11 12.35 6.55
C ILE A 98 -1.63 11.07 7.19
N ASP A 99 -2.58 10.44 6.52
CA ASP A 99 -3.14 9.15 6.93
C ASP A 99 -2.46 7.96 6.20
N ARG A 100 -2.92 6.74 6.51
CA ARG A 100 -2.36 5.51 5.94
C ARG A 100 -2.46 5.48 4.42
N LEU A 101 -3.58 5.93 3.86
CA LEU A 101 -3.84 5.94 2.42
C LEU A 101 -2.85 6.88 1.70
N GLN A 102 -2.68 8.09 2.21
CA GLN A 102 -1.73 9.07 1.66
C GLN A 102 -0.29 8.55 1.75
N LEU A 103 0.10 7.94 2.87
CA LEU A 103 1.42 7.32 3.02
C LEU A 103 1.67 6.24 1.95
N ILE A 104 0.71 5.34 1.75
CA ILE A 104 0.84 4.28 0.74
C ILE A 104 0.98 4.88 -0.66
N LEU A 105 0.16 5.89 -1.00
CA LEU A 105 0.25 6.59 -2.28
C LEU A 105 1.63 7.24 -2.48
N GLU A 106 2.23 7.83 -1.45
CA GLU A 106 3.56 8.43 -1.54
C GLU A 106 4.66 7.38 -1.80
N ILE A 107 4.59 6.21 -1.16
CA ILE A 107 5.48 5.07 -1.48
C ILE A 107 5.33 4.71 -2.95
N PHE A 108 4.09 4.66 -3.42
CA PHE A 108 3.79 4.29 -4.80
C PHE A 108 4.32 5.28 -5.82
N VAL A 109 4.18 6.58 -5.57
CA VAL A 109 4.75 7.62 -6.44
C VAL A 109 6.26 7.43 -6.60
N ARG A 110 6.98 7.11 -5.52
CA ARG A 110 8.44 6.91 -5.54
C ARG A 110 8.87 5.67 -6.33
N ARG A 111 8.02 4.63 -6.34
CA ARG A 111 8.31 3.32 -6.93
C ARG A 111 7.75 3.16 -8.35
N ALA A 112 6.81 4.01 -8.77
CA ALA A 112 6.18 3.93 -10.08
C ALA A 112 7.13 4.32 -11.22
N SER A 113 7.55 3.33 -12.00
CA SER A 113 8.39 3.51 -13.18
C SER A 113 7.58 3.71 -14.46
N THR A 114 6.41 3.09 -14.57
CA THR A 114 5.59 3.11 -15.80
C THR A 114 4.59 4.28 -15.83
N LYS A 115 4.24 4.73 -17.03
CA LYS A 115 3.23 5.78 -17.23
C LYS A 115 1.86 5.36 -16.69
N GLU A 116 1.49 4.09 -16.86
CA GLU A 116 0.24 3.55 -16.34
C GLU A 116 0.20 3.58 -14.83
N ALA A 117 1.23 3.05 -14.14
CA ALA A 117 1.28 3.06 -12.68
C ALA A 117 1.18 4.50 -12.13
N LYS A 118 1.88 5.46 -12.76
CA LYS A 118 1.79 6.88 -12.38
C LYS A 118 0.36 7.42 -12.53
N LEU A 119 -0.33 7.11 -13.63
CA LEU A 119 -1.72 7.53 -13.84
C LEU A 119 -2.68 6.87 -12.84
N GLN A 120 -2.48 5.61 -12.47
CA GLN A 120 -3.29 4.92 -11.46
C GLN A 120 -3.14 5.56 -10.07
N ILE A 121 -1.90 5.85 -9.67
CA ILE A 121 -1.63 6.51 -8.39
C ILE A 121 -2.24 7.91 -8.36
N GLU A 122 -2.11 8.66 -9.45
CA GLU A 122 -2.72 9.98 -9.59
C GLU A 122 -4.25 9.89 -9.54
N LEU A 123 -4.85 8.89 -10.19
CA LEU A 123 -6.29 8.63 -10.13
C LEU A 123 -6.75 8.37 -8.68
N ALA A 124 -6.07 7.48 -7.95
CA ALA A 124 -6.39 7.17 -6.56
C ALA A 124 -6.31 8.42 -5.67
N ARG A 125 -5.26 9.23 -5.84
CA ARG A 125 -5.08 10.49 -5.11
C ARG A 125 -6.21 11.47 -5.41
N LEU A 126 -6.58 11.64 -6.68
CA LEU A 126 -7.66 12.54 -7.08
C LEU A 126 -9.04 12.03 -6.65
N GLN A 127 -9.28 10.72 -6.61
CA GLN A 127 -10.52 10.16 -6.08
C GLN A 127 -10.65 10.44 -4.58
N TYR A 128 -9.58 10.27 -3.80
CA TYR A 128 -9.55 10.67 -2.40
C TYR A 128 -9.78 12.18 -2.23
N GLU A 129 -9.14 12.99 -3.08
CA GLU A 129 -9.36 14.44 -3.09
C GLU A 129 -10.82 14.79 -3.39
N LEU A 130 -11.40 14.18 -4.43
CA LEU A 130 -12.77 14.43 -4.89
C LEU A 130 -13.79 14.13 -3.80
N ALA A 131 -13.64 13.01 -3.10
CA ALA A 131 -14.51 12.61 -2.00
C ALA A 131 -14.53 13.65 -0.86
N ASN A 132 -13.42 14.37 -0.67
CA ASN A 132 -13.24 15.33 0.41
C ASN A 132 -13.26 16.80 -0.06
N ALA A 133 -13.38 17.07 -1.36
CA ALA A 133 -13.09 18.38 -1.96
C ALA A 133 -13.92 19.53 -1.36
N ARG A 134 -15.24 19.35 -1.21
CA ARG A 134 -16.12 20.39 -0.64
C ARG A 134 -15.78 20.69 0.81
N GLU A 135 -15.60 19.66 1.61
CA GLU A 135 -15.30 19.80 3.04
C GLU A 135 -13.89 20.40 3.25
N LYS A 136 -12.91 20.04 2.42
CA LYS A 136 -11.58 20.66 2.43
C LYS A 136 -11.63 22.16 2.19
N VAL A 137 -12.38 22.62 1.17
CA VAL A 137 -12.53 24.05 0.89
C VAL A 137 -13.22 24.76 2.06
N LYS A 138 -14.28 24.17 2.61
CA LYS A 138 -14.99 24.72 3.77
C LYS A 138 -14.05 24.88 4.98
N LEU A 139 -13.27 23.84 5.30
CA LEU A 139 -12.30 23.87 6.41
C LEU A 139 -11.21 24.92 6.16
N ALA A 140 -10.68 25.02 4.93
CA ALA A 140 -9.69 26.03 4.57
C ALA A 140 -10.22 27.47 4.70
N LYS A 141 -11.51 27.70 4.41
CA LYS A 141 -12.19 28.99 4.65
C LYS A 141 -12.30 29.34 6.14
N MET A 142 -12.33 28.34 7.04
CA MET A 142 -12.33 28.57 8.50
C MET A 142 -10.94 28.92 9.06
N GLY A 143 -9.88 28.70 8.29
CA GLY A 143 -8.52 29.05 8.64
C GLY A 143 -7.51 28.18 7.90
N GLU A 144 -6.46 28.79 7.35
CA GLU A 144 -5.40 28.03 6.71
C GLU A 144 -4.63 27.19 7.74
N GLN A 145 -4.36 25.94 7.37
CA GLN A 145 -3.56 24.98 8.14
C GLN A 145 -2.59 24.25 7.19
N PRO A 146 -1.49 23.69 7.70
CA PRO A 146 -0.62 22.82 6.91
C PRO A 146 -1.42 21.73 6.19
N GLY A 147 -1.20 21.60 4.87
CA GLY A 147 -1.95 20.69 3.99
C GLY A 147 -3.26 21.25 3.41
N PHE A 148 -3.67 22.47 3.78
CA PHE A 148 -4.92 23.11 3.32
C PHE A 148 -4.72 24.48 2.65
N HIS A 149 -3.46 24.92 2.47
CA HIS A 149 -3.13 26.25 1.95
C HIS A 149 -3.72 26.53 0.55
N GLY A 150 -4.18 27.76 0.33
CA GLY A 150 -4.69 28.21 -0.96
C GLY A 150 -6.08 27.68 -1.34
N LEU A 151 -6.63 26.67 -0.64
CA LEU A 151 -7.97 26.13 -0.89
C LEU A 151 -9.08 27.10 -0.49
N GLY A 152 -8.84 27.99 0.49
CA GLY A 152 -9.83 28.95 0.96
C GLY A 152 -10.26 30.01 -0.07
N LYS A 153 -9.46 30.18 -1.14
CA LYS A 153 -9.75 31.10 -2.24
C LYS A 153 -10.75 30.53 -3.26
N TYR A 154 -10.99 29.23 -3.22
CA TYR A 154 -11.88 28.57 -4.16
C TYR A 154 -13.32 28.55 -3.65
N GLU A 155 -14.26 28.53 -4.59
CA GLU A 155 -15.60 28.06 -4.31
C GLU A 155 -15.64 26.53 -4.31
N ALA A 156 -16.34 25.96 -3.33
CA ALA A 156 -16.31 24.52 -3.06
C ALA A 156 -16.75 23.70 -4.27
N ASP A 157 -17.80 24.14 -4.97
CA ASP A 157 -18.29 23.47 -6.18
C ASP A 157 -17.34 23.64 -7.37
N VAL A 158 -16.70 24.80 -7.50
CA VAL A 158 -15.71 25.04 -8.57
C VAL A 158 -14.49 24.13 -8.37
N TYR A 159 -14.02 23.99 -7.14
CA TYR A 159 -12.93 23.08 -6.80
C TYR A 159 -13.32 21.62 -7.06
N TYR A 160 -14.50 21.20 -6.58
CA TYR A 160 -15.05 19.87 -6.81
C TYR A 160 -15.12 19.52 -8.30
N GLU A 161 -15.71 20.39 -9.13
CA GLU A 161 -15.83 20.17 -10.58
C GLU A 161 -14.47 20.20 -11.29
N THR A 162 -13.48 20.91 -10.75
CA THR A 162 -12.11 20.88 -11.26
C THR A 162 -11.46 19.52 -11.01
N VAL A 163 -11.52 19.01 -9.78
CA VAL A 163 -10.99 17.68 -9.44
C VAL A 163 -11.73 16.59 -10.22
N ARG A 164 -13.06 16.69 -10.34
CA ARG A 164 -13.89 15.74 -11.10
C ARG A 164 -13.48 15.64 -12.56
N ARG A 165 -13.23 16.77 -13.22
CA ARG A 165 -12.74 16.80 -14.60
C ARG A 165 -11.36 16.16 -14.75
N GLN A 166 -10.48 16.35 -13.76
CA GLN A 166 -9.17 15.69 -13.75
C GLN A 166 -9.29 14.17 -13.61
N VAL A 167 -10.14 13.69 -12.69
CA VAL A 167 -10.46 12.26 -12.54
C VAL A 167 -10.91 11.67 -13.88
N HIS A 168 -11.89 12.30 -14.53
CA HIS A 168 -12.41 11.81 -15.81
C HIS A 168 -11.32 11.75 -16.89
N LYS A 169 -10.49 12.79 -16.99
CA LYS A 169 -9.37 12.84 -17.96
C LYS A 169 -8.36 11.70 -17.75
N ILE A 170 -8.05 11.34 -16.50
CA ILE A 170 -7.13 10.23 -16.21
C ILE A 170 -7.79 8.88 -16.51
N GLN A 171 -9.07 8.72 -16.18
CA GLN A 171 -9.83 7.51 -16.50
C GLN A 171 -9.84 7.23 -18.01
N GLU A 172 -10.06 8.24 -18.85
CA GLU A 172 -10.02 8.06 -20.31
C GLU A 172 -8.62 7.62 -20.80
N LYS A 173 -7.54 8.23 -20.29
CA LYS A 173 -6.18 7.79 -20.61
C LYS A 173 -5.91 6.35 -20.20
N LEU A 174 -6.43 5.93 -19.03
CA LEU A 174 -6.28 4.55 -18.56
C LEU A 174 -7.09 3.56 -19.40
N LYS A 175 -8.26 3.94 -19.93
CA LYS A 175 -9.04 3.10 -20.84
C LYS A 175 -8.26 2.79 -22.12
N GLU A 176 -7.56 3.77 -22.70
CA GLU A 176 -6.72 3.55 -23.88
C GLU A 176 -5.60 2.53 -23.59
N ILE A 177 -4.91 2.67 -22.46
CA ILE A 177 -3.83 1.75 -22.04
C ILE A 177 -4.38 0.33 -21.82
N ARG A 178 -5.53 0.19 -21.17
CA ARG A 178 -6.19 -1.11 -20.95
C ARG A 178 -6.52 -1.83 -22.27
N ARG A 179 -6.94 -1.09 -23.30
CA ARG A 179 -7.22 -1.67 -24.62
C ARG A 179 -5.97 -2.30 -25.24
N THR A 180 -4.82 -1.63 -25.14
CA THR A 180 -3.54 -2.18 -25.61
C THR A 180 -3.12 -3.42 -24.83
N ARG A 181 -3.25 -3.41 -23.48
CA ARG A 181 -2.95 -4.58 -22.65
C ARG A 181 -3.81 -5.79 -23.00
N ARG A 182 -5.11 -5.58 -23.21
CA ARG A 182 -6.03 -6.66 -23.60
C ARG A 182 -5.58 -7.33 -24.89
N LEU A 183 -5.18 -6.57 -25.92
CA LEU A 183 -4.66 -7.13 -27.17
C LEU A 183 -3.40 -7.99 -26.95
N HIS A 184 -2.47 -7.56 -26.09
CA HIS A 184 -1.31 -8.36 -25.73
C HIS A 184 -1.69 -9.64 -24.99
N ARG A 185 -2.68 -9.58 -24.10
CA ARG A 185 -3.19 -10.74 -23.36
C ARG A 185 -3.88 -11.73 -24.29
N ASP A 186 -4.78 -11.27 -25.14
CA ASP A 186 -5.51 -12.11 -26.10
C ASP A 186 -4.51 -12.86 -27.00
N ARG A 187 -3.47 -12.17 -27.49
CA ARG A 187 -2.37 -12.81 -28.24
C ARG A 187 -1.59 -13.85 -27.44
N ARG A 188 -1.42 -13.67 -26.12
CA ARG A 188 -0.76 -14.67 -25.25
C ARG A 188 -1.65 -15.88 -25.02
N ALA A 189 -2.94 -15.66 -24.83
CA ALA A 189 -3.93 -16.73 -24.69
C ALA A 189 -4.03 -17.57 -25.98
N GLU A 190 -3.98 -16.92 -27.15
CA GLU A 190 -3.91 -17.61 -28.46
C GLU A 190 -2.67 -18.51 -28.61
N LEU A 191 -1.56 -18.16 -27.94
CA LEU A 191 -0.34 -18.97 -27.94
C LEU A 191 -0.40 -20.18 -26.97
N GLY A 192 -1.45 -20.28 -26.14
CA GLY A 192 -1.72 -21.43 -25.29
C GLY A 192 -0.76 -21.64 -24.12
N PHE A 193 0.05 -20.65 -23.73
CA PHE A 193 0.96 -20.79 -22.60
C PHE A 193 0.22 -20.72 -21.26
N PRO A 194 0.38 -21.70 -20.35
CA PRO A 194 -0.12 -21.60 -18.99
C PRO A 194 0.48 -20.40 -18.25
N THR A 195 -0.32 -19.76 -17.42
CA THR A 195 0.01 -18.51 -16.73
C THR A 195 -0.03 -18.69 -15.21
N ILE A 196 1.01 -18.19 -14.53
CA ILE A 196 1.20 -18.26 -13.08
C ILE A 196 1.34 -16.85 -12.54
N SER A 197 0.54 -16.49 -11.53
CA SER A 197 0.67 -15.23 -10.81
C SER A 197 1.30 -15.45 -9.43
N LEU A 198 2.33 -14.67 -9.08
CA LEU A 198 2.87 -14.61 -7.72
C LEU A 198 2.07 -13.62 -6.90
N ALA A 199 1.42 -14.08 -5.83
CA ALA A 199 0.66 -13.25 -4.90
C ALA A 199 1.20 -13.37 -3.47
N GLY A 200 0.80 -12.45 -2.59
CA GLY A 200 1.14 -12.51 -1.17
C GLY A 200 1.64 -11.19 -0.60
N TYR A 201 1.81 -11.18 0.71
CA TYR A 201 2.14 -9.98 1.47
C TYR A 201 3.46 -9.34 1.04
N THR A 202 3.61 -8.04 1.24
CA THR A 202 4.87 -7.34 1.01
C THR A 202 6.00 -7.97 1.83
N ASN A 203 7.21 -7.98 1.27
CA ASN A 203 8.38 -8.64 1.84
C ASN A 203 8.25 -10.17 2.07
N SER A 204 7.23 -10.85 1.52
CA SER A 204 7.15 -12.33 1.58
C SER A 204 8.17 -13.05 0.69
N GLY A 205 8.89 -12.31 -0.15
CA GLY A 205 9.92 -12.83 -1.06
C GLY A 205 9.40 -13.20 -2.46
N LYS A 206 8.26 -12.66 -2.90
CA LYS A 206 7.73 -12.82 -4.27
C LYS A 206 8.77 -12.48 -5.35
N SER A 207 9.39 -11.31 -5.29
CA SER A 207 10.39 -10.88 -6.28
C SER A 207 11.65 -11.74 -6.25
N THR A 208 12.06 -12.24 -5.07
CA THR A 208 13.15 -13.21 -4.95
C THR A 208 12.81 -14.52 -5.64
N LEU A 209 11.61 -15.06 -5.39
CA LEU A 209 11.13 -16.29 -6.04
C LEU A 209 11.02 -16.10 -7.56
N PHE A 210 10.50 -14.95 -8.01
CA PHE A 210 10.43 -14.58 -9.42
C PHE A 210 11.80 -14.63 -10.09
N ASN A 211 12.80 -13.95 -9.51
CA ASN A 211 14.16 -13.93 -10.03
C ASN A 211 14.77 -15.32 -10.10
N THR A 212 14.61 -16.13 -9.05
CA THR A 212 15.12 -17.50 -9.03
C THR A 212 14.50 -18.36 -10.12
N LEU A 213 13.18 -18.23 -10.36
CA LEU A 213 12.48 -19.02 -11.39
C LEU A 213 12.77 -18.54 -12.81
N THR A 214 13.06 -17.25 -12.99
CA THR A 214 13.25 -16.62 -14.31
C THR A 214 14.72 -16.41 -14.68
N ASN A 215 15.64 -16.62 -13.73
CA ASN A 215 17.05 -16.27 -13.82
C ASN A 215 17.29 -14.78 -14.15
N GLU A 216 16.43 -13.90 -13.63
CA GLU A 216 16.52 -12.44 -13.79
C GLU A 216 17.13 -11.75 -12.56
N ASN A 217 17.57 -10.50 -12.77
CA ASN A 217 18.03 -9.59 -11.73
C ASN A 217 17.02 -8.46 -11.50
N VAL A 218 15.73 -8.77 -11.27
CA VAL A 218 14.77 -7.75 -10.82
C VAL A 218 15.26 -7.22 -9.45
N PRO A 219 15.29 -5.90 -9.22
CA PRO A 219 15.75 -5.35 -7.95
C PRO A 219 14.97 -5.94 -6.76
N VAL A 220 15.65 -6.70 -5.91
CA VAL A 220 15.10 -7.18 -4.64
C VAL A 220 15.56 -6.22 -3.55
N ASP A 221 14.60 -5.65 -2.84
CA ASP A 221 14.81 -4.69 -1.77
C ASP A 221 13.94 -5.14 -0.59
N SER A 222 14.43 -5.00 0.64
CA SER A 222 13.68 -5.40 1.85
C SER A 222 12.56 -4.41 2.18
N ARG A 223 12.53 -3.24 1.52
CA ARG A 223 11.50 -2.22 1.69
C ARG A 223 10.15 -2.66 1.12
N VAL A 224 9.08 -2.11 1.69
CA VAL A 224 7.70 -2.39 1.28
C VAL A 224 7.44 -1.91 -0.16
N PHE A 225 6.60 -2.65 -0.90
CA PHE A 225 6.19 -2.34 -2.27
C PHE A 225 7.33 -2.23 -3.31
N THR A 226 8.23 -3.22 -3.30
CA THR A 226 9.29 -3.37 -4.31
C THR A 226 8.75 -3.45 -5.73
N THR A 227 7.63 -4.16 -5.93
CA THR A 227 7.02 -4.39 -7.23
C THR A 227 5.71 -3.61 -7.34
N LEU A 228 5.69 -2.61 -8.22
CA LEU A 228 4.47 -1.85 -8.58
C LEU A 228 4.07 -1.97 -10.05
N SER A 229 4.97 -2.49 -10.88
CA SER A 229 4.68 -2.81 -12.28
C SER A 229 4.77 -4.33 -12.42
N THR A 230 3.78 -4.92 -13.07
CA THR A 230 3.79 -6.36 -13.34
C THR A 230 4.92 -6.71 -14.30
N THR A 231 5.68 -7.74 -13.96
CA THR A 231 6.74 -8.26 -14.84
C THR A 231 6.39 -9.70 -15.18
N THR A 232 6.12 -9.96 -16.47
CA THR A 232 5.83 -11.30 -16.98
C THR A 232 7.04 -11.86 -17.71
N ARG A 233 7.40 -13.12 -17.43
CA ARG A 233 8.48 -13.84 -18.10
C ARG A 233 8.11 -15.26 -18.41
N ALA A 234 8.70 -15.79 -19.46
CA ALA A 234 8.59 -17.21 -19.79
C ALA A 234 9.58 -18.01 -18.94
N ILE A 235 9.07 -19.07 -18.32
CA ILE A 235 9.85 -20.08 -17.61
C ILE A 235 9.62 -21.43 -18.27
N ASN A 236 10.54 -22.36 -18.07
CA ASN A 236 10.39 -23.75 -18.49
C ASN A 236 10.22 -24.62 -17.25
N VAL A 237 9.09 -25.31 -17.16
CA VAL A 237 8.75 -26.20 -16.06
C VAL A 237 8.51 -27.59 -16.65
N PHE A 238 9.42 -28.53 -16.36
CA PHE A 238 9.37 -29.91 -16.87
C PHE A 238 9.25 -30.04 -18.40
N GLY A 239 9.80 -29.10 -19.17
CA GLY A 239 9.74 -29.10 -20.64
C GLY A 239 8.63 -28.23 -21.22
N GLU A 240 7.67 -27.81 -20.39
CA GLU A 240 6.56 -26.94 -20.79
C GLU A 240 6.89 -25.47 -20.55
N LYS A 241 6.62 -24.63 -21.55
CA LYS A 241 6.77 -23.18 -21.42
C LYS A 241 5.57 -22.61 -20.70
N MET A 242 5.81 -21.92 -19.58
CA MET A 242 4.79 -21.23 -18.81
C MET A 242 5.18 -19.76 -18.66
N LEU A 243 4.20 -18.90 -18.38
CA LEU A 243 4.43 -17.49 -18.10
C LEU A 243 4.25 -17.26 -16.61
N ILE A 244 5.26 -16.68 -15.95
CA ILE A 244 5.16 -16.25 -14.55
C ILE A 244 5.10 -14.73 -14.48
N THR A 245 4.24 -14.19 -13.62
CA THR A 245 4.10 -12.76 -13.39
C THR A 245 4.33 -12.40 -11.93
N ASP A 246 5.25 -11.45 -11.66
CA ASP A 246 5.37 -10.81 -10.34
C ASP A 246 4.33 -9.71 -10.20
N THR A 247 3.61 -9.70 -9.07
CA THR A 247 2.51 -8.76 -8.81
C THR A 247 2.78 -7.87 -7.61
N VAL A 248 1.90 -6.89 -7.40
CA VAL A 248 2.00 -5.97 -6.25
C VAL A 248 1.79 -6.75 -4.96
N GLY A 249 2.68 -6.55 -3.99
CA GLY A 249 2.53 -7.16 -2.67
C GLY A 249 1.36 -6.59 -1.88
N PHE A 250 0.64 -7.45 -1.17
CA PHE A 250 -0.45 -7.04 -0.29
C PHE A 250 0.08 -6.44 1.02
N ILE A 251 -0.72 -5.60 1.67
CA ILE A 251 -0.46 -5.04 3.01
C ILE A 251 -1.72 -5.18 3.86
N ASP A 252 -1.61 -4.92 5.17
CA ASP A 252 -2.78 -4.97 6.04
C ASP A 252 -3.77 -3.89 5.61
N ARG A 253 -5.05 -4.26 5.50
CA ARG A 253 -6.16 -3.34 5.20
C ARG A 253 -5.84 -2.41 4.04
N LEU A 254 -5.54 -2.97 2.87
CA LEU A 254 -5.32 -2.17 1.67
C LEU A 254 -6.61 -1.42 1.34
N PRO A 255 -6.62 -0.08 1.30
CA PRO A 255 -7.84 0.69 1.05
C PRO A 255 -8.51 0.29 -0.28
N ILE A 256 -9.84 0.13 -0.28
CA ILE A 256 -10.61 -0.26 -1.49
C ILE A 256 -10.34 0.70 -2.67
N THR A 257 -10.18 1.99 -2.39
CA THR A 257 -9.84 3.01 -3.39
C THR A 257 -8.50 2.72 -4.09
N LEU A 258 -7.55 2.11 -3.39
CA LEU A 258 -6.30 1.63 -3.97
C LEU A 258 -6.53 0.37 -4.79
N ILE A 259 -7.35 -0.58 -4.33
CA ILE A 259 -7.69 -1.78 -5.11
C ILE A 259 -8.27 -1.39 -6.48
N GLU A 260 -9.22 -0.44 -6.52
CA GLU A 260 -9.82 0.04 -7.77
C GLU A 260 -8.80 0.70 -8.70
N ALA A 261 -7.91 1.53 -8.13
CA ALA A 261 -6.89 2.22 -8.91
C ALA A 261 -5.85 1.25 -9.48
N PHE A 262 -5.45 0.24 -8.69
CA PHE A 262 -4.50 -0.79 -9.04
C PHE A 262 -5.13 -2.02 -9.70
N HIS A 263 -6.44 -1.98 -9.99
CA HIS A 263 -7.17 -3.10 -10.56
C HIS A 263 -6.54 -3.60 -11.87
N SER A 264 -6.04 -2.74 -12.77
CA SER A 264 -5.38 -3.26 -13.99
C SER A 264 -4.03 -3.92 -13.72
N THR A 265 -3.40 -3.63 -12.59
CA THR A 265 -2.13 -4.23 -12.15
C THR A 265 -2.37 -5.54 -11.40
N LEU A 266 -3.47 -5.63 -10.66
CA LEU A 266 -3.94 -6.87 -10.00
C LEU A 266 -4.73 -7.78 -10.96
N GLU A 267 -5.20 -7.25 -12.09
CA GLU A 267 -5.96 -7.98 -13.12
C GLU A 267 -5.21 -9.22 -13.60
N GLU A 268 -3.89 -9.16 -13.74
CA GLU A 268 -3.13 -10.31 -14.24
C GLU A 268 -3.22 -11.53 -13.31
N THR A 269 -3.49 -11.32 -12.02
CA THR A 269 -3.82 -12.38 -11.07
C THR A 269 -5.20 -12.99 -11.32
N ILE A 270 -6.16 -12.21 -11.83
CA ILE A 270 -7.52 -12.69 -12.16
C ILE A 270 -7.49 -13.61 -13.38
N PHE A 271 -6.55 -13.41 -14.30
CA PHE A 271 -6.45 -14.19 -15.53
C PHE A 271 -5.38 -15.28 -15.49
N SER A 272 -4.75 -15.51 -14.33
CA SER A 272 -3.78 -16.60 -14.21
C SER A 272 -4.47 -17.95 -14.09
N ASP A 273 -3.87 -18.99 -14.66
CA ASP A 273 -4.31 -20.38 -14.50
C ASP A 273 -3.96 -20.92 -13.09
N LEU A 274 -2.99 -20.30 -12.42
CA LEU A 274 -2.52 -20.67 -11.08
C LEU A 274 -2.02 -19.46 -10.31
N ILE A 275 -2.39 -19.36 -9.03
CA ILE A 275 -1.82 -18.39 -8.09
C ILE A 275 -0.86 -19.11 -7.14
N LEU A 276 0.39 -18.63 -7.10
CA LEU A 276 1.35 -19.00 -6.06
C LEU A 276 1.30 -17.95 -4.95
N LEU A 277 0.69 -18.31 -3.82
CA LEU A 277 0.57 -17.44 -2.67
C LEU A 277 1.80 -17.59 -1.77
N VAL A 278 2.74 -16.65 -1.89
CA VAL A 278 4.02 -16.67 -1.16
C VAL A 278 3.83 -16.13 0.26
N VAL A 279 4.17 -16.97 1.25
CA VAL A 279 3.99 -16.72 2.67
C VAL A 279 5.35 -16.75 3.38
N ASP A 280 5.68 -15.70 4.12
CA ASP A 280 6.87 -15.69 4.98
C ASP A 280 6.61 -16.53 6.23
N VAL A 281 7.25 -17.71 6.34
CA VAL A 281 7.07 -18.57 7.50
C VAL A 281 7.99 -18.25 8.66
N SER A 282 8.92 -17.30 8.53
CA SER A 282 9.79 -16.87 9.64
C SER A 282 9.02 -16.08 10.71
N GLU A 283 7.84 -15.56 10.36
CA GLU A 283 7.01 -14.76 11.26
C GLU A 283 6.31 -15.58 12.35
N PRO A 284 5.84 -14.93 13.44
CA PRO A 284 4.96 -15.58 14.41
C PRO A 284 3.68 -16.10 13.75
N LEU A 285 3.18 -17.25 14.20
CA LEU A 285 2.02 -17.92 13.59
C LEU A 285 0.80 -17.01 13.45
N ASN A 286 0.48 -16.21 14.47
CA ASN A 286 -0.66 -15.28 14.42
C ASN A 286 -0.51 -14.23 13.30
N SER A 287 0.72 -13.74 13.07
CA SER A 287 1.01 -12.81 11.98
C SER A 287 0.86 -13.48 10.62
N ILE A 288 1.34 -14.72 10.49
CA ILE A 288 1.16 -15.52 9.26
C ILE A 288 -0.33 -15.68 8.94
N LEU A 289 -1.14 -16.09 9.93
CA LEU A 289 -2.58 -16.28 9.75
C LEU A 289 -3.28 -14.98 9.35
N ARG A 290 -2.98 -13.87 10.03
CA ARG A 290 -3.54 -12.56 9.70
C ARG A 290 -3.21 -12.17 8.25
N LYS A 291 -1.95 -12.30 7.84
CA LYS A 291 -1.50 -11.95 6.49
C LYS A 291 -2.07 -12.87 5.41
N LEU A 292 -2.22 -14.16 5.72
CA LEU A 292 -2.83 -15.13 4.83
C LEU A 292 -4.30 -14.78 4.60
N SER A 293 -5.06 -14.53 5.67
CA SER A 293 -6.47 -14.09 5.60
C SER A 293 -6.62 -12.80 4.79
N ALA A 294 -5.81 -11.77 5.07
CA ALA A 294 -5.83 -10.52 4.33
C ALA A 294 -5.49 -10.71 2.83
N SER A 295 -4.54 -11.60 2.53
CA SER A 295 -4.16 -11.91 1.13
C SER A 295 -5.28 -12.60 0.38
N LEU A 296 -5.95 -13.57 1.01
CA LEU A 296 -7.08 -14.30 0.42
C LEU A 296 -8.31 -13.40 0.24
N GLU A 297 -8.60 -12.54 1.22
CA GLU A 297 -9.65 -11.52 1.12
C GLU A 297 -9.38 -10.59 -0.06
N THR A 298 -8.15 -10.09 -0.19
CA THR A 298 -7.75 -9.25 -1.33
C THR A 298 -7.92 -9.97 -2.67
N ILE A 299 -7.50 -11.25 -2.76
CA ILE A 299 -7.67 -12.09 -3.97
C ILE A 299 -9.16 -12.25 -4.32
N TRP A 300 -10.01 -12.41 -3.30
CA TRP A 300 -11.46 -12.51 -3.49
C TRP A 300 -12.08 -11.18 -3.95
N GLU A 301 -11.70 -10.06 -3.34
CA GLU A 301 -12.19 -8.72 -3.68
C GLU A 301 -11.82 -8.29 -5.10
N ILE A 302 -10.64 -8.68 -5.61
CA ILE A 302 -10.26 -8.43 -7.00
C ILE A 302 -10.99 -9.34 -8.00
N GLY A 303 -11.76 -10.32 -7.54
CA GLY A 303 -12.55 -11.21 -8.41
C GLY A 303 -11.76 -12.40 -9.00
N ALA A 304 -10.61 -12.76 -8.42
CA ALA A 304 -9.84 -13.94 -8.81
C ALA A 304 -10.44 -15.24 -8.20
N THR A 305 -11.73 -15.46 -8.43
CA THR A 305 -12.49 -16.60 -7.88
C THR A 305 -12.37 -17.83 -8.77
N GLY A 306 -12.09 -19.00 -8.17
CA GLY A 306 -12.05 -20.29 -8.89
C GLY A 306 -10.69 -20.66 -9.49
N ILE A 307 -9.68 -19.80 -9.32
CA ILE A 307 -8.31 -20.10 -9.71
C ILE A 307 -7.64 -20.95 -8.62
N PRO A 308 -6.96 -22.06 -8.96
CA PRO A 308 -6.18 -22.82 -7.99
C PRO A 308 -5.14 -21.95 -7.28
N ILE A 309 -5.04 -22.09 -5.97
CA ILE A 309 -4.04 -21.39 -5.15
C ILE A 309 -3.12 -22.41 -4.51
N ILE A 310 -1.81 -22.26 -4.71
CA ILE A 310 -0.78 -23.04 -4.02
C ILE A 310 -0.06 -22.12 -3.02
N GLY A 311 -0.12 -22.47 -1.74
CA GLY A 311 0.66 -21.80 -0.70
C GLY A 311 2.15 -22.15 -0.80
N VAL A 312 2.99 -21.14 -1.00
CA VAL A 312 4.45 -21.28 -1.05
C VAL A 312 5.04 -20.77 0.26
N LEU A 313 5.47 -21.69 1.12
CA LEU A 313 6.13 -21.37 2.39
C LEU A 313 7.58 -20.94 2.12
N ASN A 314 7.85 -19.66 2.26
CA ASN A 314 9.14 -19.05 1.93
C ASN A 314 9.91 -18.61 3.18
N LYS A 315 11.22 -18.37 3.01
CA LYS A 315 12.19 -18.05 4.08
C LYS A 315 12.37 -19.19 5.10
N ILE A 316 12.27 -20.43 4.63
CA ILE A 316 12.45 -21.63 5.46
C ILE A 316 13.87 -21.73 6.04
N ASP A 317 14.84 -21.08 5.41
CA ASP A 317 16.24 -20.98 5.83
C ASP A 317 16.42 -20.27 7.19
N LEU A 318 15.43 -19.48 7.62
CA LEU A 318 15.44 -18.77 8.89
C LEU A 318 14.87 -19.60 10.06
N LEU A 319 14.36 -20.81 9.80
CA LEU A 319 13.71 -21.65 10.80
C LEU A 319 14.52 -22.91 11.13
N SER A 320 14.38 -23.37 12.37
CA SER A 320 14.78 -24.73 12.72
C SER A 320 13.84 -25.77 12.08
N SER A 321 14.33 -26.98 11.82
CA SER A 321 13.52 -28.07 11.25
C SER A 321 12.27 -28.39 12.08
N ARG A 322 12.38 -28.27 13.41
CA ARG A 322 11.26 -28.46 14.34
C ARG A 322 10.19 -27.40 14.16
N GLU A 323 10.58 -26.13 14.17
CA GLU A 323 9.66 -25.01 14.03
C GLU A 323 8.94 -25.03 12.68
N LEU A 324 9.67 -25.34 11.61
CA LEU A 324 9.11 -25.49 10.27
C LEU A 324 8.05 -26.59 10.21
N TYR A 325 8.31 -27.75 10.82
CA TYR A 325 7.35 -28.85 10.88
C TYR A 325 6.07 -28.46 11.64
N GLU A 326 6.23 -27.85 12.82
CA GLU A 326 5.10 -27.40 13.64
C GLU A 326 4.22 -26.36 12.91
N LYS A 327 4.85 -25.36 12.26
CA LYS A 327 4.13 -24.36 11.46
C LYS A 327 3.44 -24.98 10.25
N THR A 328 4.12 -25.85 9.51
CA THR A 328 3.54 -26.53 8.33
C THR A 328 2.31 -27.36 8.69
N MET A 329 2.36 -28.10 9.81
CA MET A 329 1.23 -28.92 10.26
C MET A 329 0.01 -28.10 10.69
N ARG A 330 0.23 -26.88 11.19
CA ARG A 330 -0.87 -25.96 11.52
C ARG A 330 -1.46 -25.30 10.27
N LEU A 331 -0.62 -24.86 9.35
CA LEU A 331 -1.05 -24.20 8.11
C LEU A 331 -1.79 -25.14 7.15
N LYS A 332 -1.44 -26.43 7.12
CA LYS A 332 -2.17 -27.43 6.32
C LYS A 332 -3.63 -27.67 6.72
N LYS A 333 -4.03 -27.23 7.92
CA LYS A 333 -5.40 -27.42 8.45
C LYS A 333 -6.35 -26.28 8.08
N ILE A 334 -5.86 -25.30 7.33
CA ILE A 334 -6.52 -24.03 7.00
C ILE A 334 -6.74 -24.00 5.49
#